data_AF-A0A0F8ZAJ3-F1
#
_entry.id   AF-A0A0F8ZAJ3-F1
#
_cell.length_a   1.000
_cell.length_b   1.000
_cell.length_c   1.000
_cell.angle_alpha   90.00
_cell.angle_beta   90.00
_cell.angle_gamma   90.00
#
_symmetry.space_group_name_H-M   'P 1'
#
loop_
_entity.id
_entity.type
_entity.pdbx_description
1 polymer ?
#
loop_
_entity_poly.entity_id
_entity_poly.type
_entity_poly.pdbx_seq_one_letter_code
_entity_poly.pdbx_strand_id
1 'polypeptide(L)' 'MSDYFWRSAMLEKATGTSGNALQDGITRASWVAAVQGVMAFSVVRWDWLTTEELAILTIPITFVAVAAFGIYDALRQRIG' A
#
# COMPACT_ATOMS: atom_id res chain seq x y z
N MET A 1 1.02 -20.17 22.92
CA MET A 1 -0.31 -19.69 22.48
C MET A 1 -0.49 -18.17 22.62
N SER A 2 0.28 -17.50 23.50
CA SER A 2 0.26 -16.02 23.66
C SER A 2 0.87 -15.24 22.48
N ASP A 3 2.03 -15.65 21.97
CA ASP A 3 2.78 -14.82 21.01
C ASP A 3 2.13 -14.71 19.63
N TYR A 4 1.43 -15.76 19.19
CA TYR A 4 0.67 -15.75 17.94
C TYR A 4 -0.48 -14.75 17.97
N PHE A 5 -1.18 -14.65 19.11
CA PHE A 5 -2.29 -13.72 19.32
C PHE A 5 -1.82 -12.25 19.30
N TRP A 6 -0.69 -11.95 19.94
CA TRP A 6 -0.13 -10.60 19.93
C TRP A 6 0.43 -10.20 18.56
N ARG A 7 1.06 -11.14 17.82
CA ARG A 7 1.51 -10.88 16.45
C ARG A 7 0.35 -10.61 15.50
N SER A 8 -0.72 -11.39 15.56
CA SER A 8 -1.90 -11.16 14.70
C SER A 8 -2.58 -9.83 15.01
N ALA A 9 -2.75 -9.48 16.30
CA ALA A 9 -3.35 -8.21 16.71
C ALA A 9 -2.48 -6.99 16.35
N MET A 10 -1.15 -7.11 16.44
CA MET A 10 -0.20 -6.08 15.99
C MET A 10 -0.24 -5.89 14.47
N LEU A 11 -0.28 -7.00 13.71
CA LEU A 11 -0.40 -6.96 12.26
C LEU A 11 -1.75 -6.37 11.82
N GLU A 12 -2.85 -6.69 12.51
CA GLU A 12 -4.17 -6.11 12.23
C GLU A 12 -4.21 -4.60 12.44
N LYS A 13 -3.59 -4.11 13.52
CA LYS A 13 -3.48 -2.67 13.79
C LYS A 13 -2.54 -1.97 12.80
N ALA A 14 -1.42 -2.59 12.44
CA ALA A 14 -0.46 -2.04 11.49
C ALA A 14 -0.97 -2.03 10.04
N THR A 15 -1.86 -2.96 9.68
CA THR A 15 -2.46 -3.06 8.34
C THR A 15 -3.76 -2.27 8.18
N GLY A 16 -4.16 -1.52 9.21
CA GLY A 16 -5.28 -0.60 9.15
C GLY A 16 -6.61 -1.19 9.57
N THR A 17 -6.85 -2.45 9.20
CA THR A 17 -8.07 -3.28 9.31
C THR A 17 -8.52 -3.57 10.75
N SER A 18 -8.65 -2.54 11.57
CA SER A 18 -9.13 -2.61 12.94
C SER A 18 -10.66 -2.60 13.04
N GLY A 19 -11.35 -2.52 11.89
CA GLY A 19 -12.79 -2.23 11.80
C GLY A 19 -13.12 -0.73 11.85
N ASN A 20 -12.11 0.14 11.92
CA ASN A 20 -12.25 1.59 11.90
C ASN A 20 -11.95 2.16 10.52
N ALA A 21 -12.96 2.72 9.85
CA ALA A 21 -12.87 3.28 8.50
C ALA A 21 -11.77 4.34 8.33
N LEU A 22 -11.44 5.08 9.40
CA LEU A 22 -10.37 6.09 9.36
C LEU A 22 -8.98 5.42 9.26
N GLN A 23 -8.76 4.36 10.05
CA GLN A 23 -7.48 3.67 10.11
C GLN A 23 -7.26 2.82 8.84
N ASP A 24 -8.32 2.24 8.30
CA ASP A 24 -8.33 1.56 6.99
C ASP A 24 -8.00 2.56 5.86
N GLY A 25 -8.63 3.73 5.88
CA GLY A 25 -8.40 4.80 4.92
C GLY A 25 -6.96 5.31 4.94
N ILE A 26 -6.41 5.56 6.15
CA ILE A 26 -5.02 5.96 6.32
C ILE A 26 -4.09 4.89 5.78
N THR A 27 -4.34 3.61 6.08
CA THR A 27 -3.43 2.53 5.64
C THR A 27 -3.44 2.36 4.13
N ARG A 28 -4.61 2.47 3.49
CA ARG A 28 -4.72 2.46 2.01
C ARG A 28 -4.00 3.66 1.41
N ALA A 29 -4.14 4.86 1.98
CA ALA A 29 -3.45 6.04 1.51
C ALA A 29 -1.92 5.95 1.69
N SER A 30 -1.46 5.46 2.86
CA SER A 30 -0.05 5.23 3.14
C SER A 30 0.57 4.20 2.20
N TRP A 31 -0.17 3.15 1.84
CA TRP A 31 0.26 2.19 0.83
C TRP A 31 0.49 2.85 -0.53
N VAL A 32 -0.49 3.61 -1.02
CA VAL A 32 -0.37 4.34 -2.29
C VAL A 32 0.83 5.29 -2.27
N ALA A 33 0.99 6.05 -1.19
CA ALA A 33 2.11 6.97 -1.02
C ALA A 33 3.47 6.24 -1.03
N ALA A 34 3.55 5.07 -0.38
CA ALA A 34 4.76 4.25 -0.39
C ALA A 34 5.10 3.75 -1.80
N VAL A 35 4.11 3.24 -2.54
CA VAL A 35 4.31 2.79 -3.93
C VAL A 35 4.75 3.94 -4.83
N GLN A 36 4.07 5.10 -4.74
CA GLN A 36 4.45 6.30 -5.50
C GLN A 36 5.87 6.74 -5.16
N GLY A 37 6.25 6.75 -3.88
CA GLY A 37 7.58 7.12 -3.42
C GLY A 37 8.66 6.18 -3.94
N VAL A 38 8.43 4.87 -3.90
CA VAL A 38 9.37 3.86 -4.42
C VAL A 38 9.53 3.98 -5.94
N MET A 39 8.43 4.15 -6.67
CA MET A 39 8.46 4.32 -8.12
C MET A 39 9.18 5.61 -8.51
N ALA A 40 8.85 6.73 -7.86
CA ALA A 40 9.48 8.02 -8.13
C ALA A 40 10.97 7.98 -7.82
N PHE A 41 11.36 7.42 -6.67
CA PHE A 41 12.76 7.24 -6.33
C PHE A 41 13.49 6.39 -7.37
N SER A 42 12.89 5.27 -7.80
CA SER A 42 13.53 4.37 -8.76
C SER A 42 13.67 5.02 -10.14
N VAL A 43 12.62 5.66 -10.64
CA VAL A 43 12.67 6.34 -11.95
C VAL A 43 13.75 7.42 -11.97
N VAL A 44 13.83 8.26 -10.93
CA VAL A 44 14.83 9.33 -10.83
C VAL A 44 16.23 8.76 -10.58
N ARG A 45 16.37 7.73 -9.75
CA ARG A 45 17.68 7.18 -9.38
C ARG A 45 18.39 6.49 -10.55
N TRP A 46 17.63 5.86 -11.44
CA TRP A 46 18.15 5.15 -12.61
C TRP A 46 17.96 5.91 -13.93
N ASP A 47 17.49 7.16 -13.87
CA ASP A 47 17.32 8.06 -15.01
C ASP A 47 16.47 7.43 -16.15
N TRP A 48 15.44 6.67 -15.77
CA TRP A 48 14.57 5.96 -16.72
C TRP A 48 13.62 6.90 -17.46
N LEU A 49 13.17 7.95 -16.79
CA LEU A 49 12.23 8.95 -17.30
C LEU A 49 12.55 10.31 -16.68
N THR A 50 12.17 11.36 -17.39
CA THR A 50 12.17 12.71 -16.84
C THR A 50 11.06 12.87 -15.78
N THR A 51 11.18 13.90 -14.94
CA THR A 51 10.16 14.23 -13.92
C THR A 51 8.79 14.54 -14.53
N GLU A 52 8.77 15.12 -15.74
CA GLU A 52 7.54 15.47 -16.44
C GLU A 52 6.81 14.22 -16.95
N GLU A 53 7.54 13.27 -17.53
CA GLU A 53 6.99 11.96 -17.94
C GLU A 53 6.50 11.15 -16.75
N LEU A 54 7.23 11.17 -15.63
CA LEU A 54 6.81 10.54 -14.38
C LEU A 54 5.52 11.16 -13.82
N ALA A 55 5.33 12.48 -13.95
CA ALA A 55 4.12 13.14 -13.50
C ALA A 55 2.87 12.61 -14.23
N ILE A 56 2.98 12.38 -15.54
CA ILE A 56 1.91 11.76 -16.35
C ILE A 56 1.59 10.34 -15.84
N LEU A 57 2.61 9.59 -15.41
CA LEU A 57 2.46 8.24 -14.88
C LEU A 57 1.93 8.19 -13.43
N THR A 58 1.82 9.32 -12.74
CA THR A 58 1.35 9.33 -11.34
C THR A 58 -0.05 8.73 -11.20
N ILE A 59 -0.98 9.09 -12.08
CA ILE A 59 -2.35 8.57 -12.07
C ILE A 59 -2.38 7.05 -12.28
N PRO A 60 -1.78 6.49 -13.36
CA PRO A 60 -1.79 5.04 -13.56
C PRO A 60 -1.05 4.28 -12.45
N ILE A 61 0.07 4.78 -11.93
CA ILE A 61 0.75 4.18 -10.76
C ILE A 61 -0.19 4.09 -9.56
N THR A 62 -0.97 5.15 -9.32
CA THR A 62 -1.97 5.19 -8.23
C THR A 62 -3.03 4.12 -8.41
N PHE A 63 -3.60 3.98 -9.61
CA PHE A 63 -4.59 2.94 -9.89
C PHE A 63 -4.05 1.54 -9.66
N VAL A 64 -2.83 1.26 -10.11
CA VAL A 64 -2.17 -0.04 -9.90
C VAL A 64 -1.91 -0.28 -8.41
N ALA A 65 -1.47 0.74 -7.67
CA ALA A 65 -1.24 0.63 -6.23
C ALA A 65 -2.55 0.29 -5.47
N VAL A 66 -3.64 0.98 -5.79
CA VAL A 66 -4.97 0.70 -5.20
C VAL A 66 -5.45 -0.70 -5.56
N ALA A 67 -5.30 -1.13 -6.82
CA ALA A 67 -5.68 -2.47 -7.26
C ALA A 67 -4.86 -3.56 -6.53
N ALA A 68 -3.55 -3.37 -6.38
CA ALA A 68 -2.68 -4.28 -5.66
C ALA A 68 -3.10 -4.41 -4.18
N PHE A 69 -3.46 -3.30 -3.54
CA PHE A 69 -4.00 -3.34 -2.17
C PHE A 69 -5.33 -4.11 -2.11
N GLY A 70 -6.22 -3.89 -3.09
CA GLY A 70 -7.50 -4.62 -3.18
C GLY A 70 -7.29 -6.13 -3.34
N ILE A 71 -6.31 -6.56 -4.12
CA ILE A 71 -5.93 -7.98 -4.24
C ILE A 71 -5.41 -8.52 -2.92
N TYR A 72 -4.52 -7.79 -2.25
CA TYR A 72 -4.01 -8.17 -0.93
C TYR A 72 -5.15 -8.34 0.10
N ASP A 73 -6.07 -7.37 0.16
CA ASP A 73 -7.22 -7.38 1.07
C ASP A 73 -8.13 -8.60 0.78
N ALA A 74 -8.42 -8.87 -0.51
CA ALA A 74 -9.22 -10.01 -0.91
C ALA A 74 -8.56 -11.37 -0.62
N LEU A 75 -7.25 -11.49 -0.82
CA LEU A 75 -6.50 -12.72 -0.50
C LEU A 75 -6.47 -12.96 1.01
N ARG A 76 -6.22 -11.92 1.80
CA ARG A 76 -6.24 -12.01 3.26
C ARG A 76 -7.59 -12.51 3.76
N GLN A 77 -8.70 -11.94 3.30
CA GLN A 77 -10.05 -12.33 3.72
C GLN A 77 -10.42 -13.78 3.35
N ARG A 78 -9.70 -14.40 2.40
CA ARG A 78 -9.89 -15.80 2.00
C ARG A 78 -9.05 -16.79 2.81
N ILE A 79 -7.94 -16.32 3.41
CA ILE A 79 -6.95 -17.19 4.07
C ILE A 79 -7.04 -17.07 5.61
N GLY A 80 -7.52 -15.93 6.13
CA GLY A 80 -7.89 -15.75 7.53
C GLY A 80 -9.32 -16.18 7.82
#